data_AF-A0A0C3Q869-F1
#
_entry.id   AF-A0A0C3Q869-F1
#
_cell.length_a   1.000
_cell.length_b   1.000
_cell.length_c   1.000
_cell.angle_alpha   90.00
_cell.angle_beta   90.00
_cell.angle_gamma   90.00
#
_symmetry.space_group_name_H-M   'P 1'
#
loop_
_entity.id
_entity.type
_entity.pdbx_description
1 polymer ?
#
loop_
_entity_poly.entity_id
_entity_poly.type
_entity_poly.pdbx_seq_one_letter_code
_entity_poly.pdbx_strand_id
1 'polypeptide(L)'
;MPLEPTWSVKNLLASYPAPTLEPATLKHLHKLSALTPPEEGTPEFESLRQDLAEMIRMVEAVKTIELPKDESGIPDGRIWPEARGMQFEEGASGKALDLPEEAKGRSLLDSATNTTDGYYLVETERKRR
;
A
#
# COMPACT_ATOMS: atom_id res chain seq x y z
N MET A 1 35.00 29.02 3.87
CA MET A 1 33.90 28.10 3.51
C MET A 1 34.48 26.70 3.37
N PRO A 2 33.80 25.63 3.82
CA PRO A 2 34.27 24.27 3.58
C PRO A 2 34.26 24.00 2.07
N LEU A 3 35.35 23.42 1.57
CA LEU A 3 35.53 23.10 0.15
C LEU A 3 34.89 21.76 -0.24
N GLU A 4 34.53 20.94 0.76
CA GLU A 4 33.86 19.66 0.59
C GLU A 4 32.71 19.53 1.60
N PRO A 5 31.59 18.91 1.21
CA PRO A 5 30.50 18.64 2.14
C PRO A 5 30.94 17.62 3.19
N THR A 6 30.68 17.90 4.47
CA THR A 6 31.04 17.03 5.60
C THR A 6 30.40 15.65 5.54
N TRP A 7 29.33 15.47 4.77
CA TRP A 7 28.72 14.18 4.48
C TRP A 7 27.87 14.25 3.21
N SER A 8 27.78 13.12 2.50
CA SER A 8 26.91 12.93 1.35
C SER A 8 25.74 12.04 1.74
N VAL A 9 24.50 12.48 1.46
CA VAL A 9 23.27 11.71 1.70
C VAL A 9 23.33 10.35 1.00
N LYS A 10 23.91 10.29 -0.22
CA LYS A 10 24.07 9.03 -0.96
C LYS A 10 24.96 8.03 -0.21
N ASN A 11 26.05 8.51 0.38
CA ASN A 11 26.97 7.65 1.14
C ASN A 11 26.32 7.15 2.42
N LEU A 12 25.54 7.99 3.08
CA LEU A 12 24.78 7.62 4.28
C LEU A 12 23.75 6.53 3.96
N LEU A 13 22.95 6.70 2.90
CA LEU A 13 21.95 5.71 2.48
C LEU A 13 22.57 4.40 2.00
N ALA A 14 23.74 4.46 1.35
CA ALA A 14 24.47 3.28 0.90
C ALA A 14 25.06 2.45 2.05
N SER A 15 25.29 3.04 3.22
CA SER A 15 25.87 2.33 4.38
C SER A 15 24.90 1.38 5.09
N TYR A 16 23.60 1.47 4.82
CA TYR A 16 22.62 0.56 5.42
C TYR A 16 22.62 -0.79 4.69
N PRO A 17 22.52 -1.92 5.41
CA PRO A 17 22.44 -3.24 4.78
C PRO A 17 21.12 -3.36 4.00
N ALA A 18 21.18 -3.90 2.78
CA ALA A 18 19.97 -4.29 2.07
C ALA A 18 19.54 -5.69 2.55
N PRO A 19 18.31 -5.87 3.05
CA PRO A 19 17.84 -7.18 3.45
C PRO A 19 17.65 -8.08 2.22
N THR A 20 17.98 -9.35 2.38
CA THR A 20 17.73 -10.33 1.31
C THR A 20 16.28 -10.81 1.41
N LEU A 21 15.51 -10.60 0.36
CA LEU A 21 14.14 -11.09 0.24
C LEU A 21 14.13 -12.56 -0.16
N GLU A 22 13.46 -13.40 0.64
CA GLU A 22 13.22 -14.81 0.29
C GLU A 22 12.21 -14.91 -0.87
N PRO A 23 12.39 -15.84 -1.82
CA PRO A 23 11.46 -16.05 -2.94
C PRO A 23 10.01 -16.31 -2.48
N ALA A 24 9.85 -17.07 -1.39
CA ALA A 24 8.55 -17.37 -0.80
C ALA A 24 7.81 -16.10 -0.33
N THR A 25 8.55 -15.14 0.24
CA THR A 25 8.00 -13.85 0.68
C THR A 25 7.54 -13.03 -0.50
N LEU A 26 8.28 -13.02 -1.61
CA LEU A 26 7.88 -12.31 -2.82
C LEU A 26 6.56 -12.86 -3.38
N LYS A 27 6.44 -14.19 -3.50
CA LYS A 27 5.19 -14.84 -3.90
C LYS A 27 4.03 -14.53 -2.95
N HIS A 28 4.32 -14.48 -1.65
CA HIS A 28 3.31 -14.14 -0.65
C HIS A 28 2.80 -12.70 -0.82
N LEU A 29 3.70 -11.74 -1.05
CA LEU A 29 3.35 -10.34 -1.32
C LEU A 29 2.49 -10.21 -2.58
N HIS A 30 2.88 -10.84 -3.68
CA HIS A 30 2.08 -10.85 -4.90
C HIS A 30 0.67 -11.40 -4.66
N LYS A 31 0.56 -12.49 -3.88
CA LYS A 31 -0.75 -13.05 -3.49
C LYS A 31 -1.59 -12.07 -2.68
N LEU A 32 -1.00 -11.36 -1.72
CA LEU A 32 -1.70 -10.35 -0.92
C LEU A 32 -2.14 -9.14 -1.76
N SER A 33 -1.34 -8.78 -2.75
CA SER A 33 -1.65 -7.71 -3.70
C SER A 33 -2.56 -8.15 -4.86
N ALA A 34 -3.06 -9.39 -4.85
CA ALA A 34 -3.84 -9.98 -5.95
C ALA A 34 -3.14 -9.89 -7.33
N LEU A 35 -1.81 -10.00 -7.33
CA LEU A 35 -0.96 -10.00 -8.52
C LEU A 35 -0.48 -11.42 -8.84
N THR A 36 -0.27 -11.69 -10.13
CA THR A 36 0.43 -12.90 -10.58
C THR A 36 1.95 -12.68 -10.46
N PRO A 37 2.68 -13.51 -9.70
CA PRO A 37 4.13 -13.39 -9.61
C PRO A 37 4.81 -13.89 -10.89
N PRO A 38 5.95 -13.31 -11.29
CA PRO A 38 6.79 -13.87 -12.35
C PRO A 38 7.35 -15.24 -11.92
N GLU A 39 7.75 -16.06 -12.90
CA GLU A 39 8.31 -17.38 -12.61
C GLU A 39 9.67 -17.26 -11.89
N GLU A 40 9.91 -18.15 -10.92
CA GLU A 40 11.18 -18.17 -10.19
C GLU A 40 12.35 -18.49 -11.12
N GLY A 41 13.45 -17.76 -10.97
CA GLY A 41 14.65 -17.90 -11.80
C GLY A 41 14.59 -17.13 -13.12
N THR A 42 13.48 -16.44 -13.42
CA THR A 42 13.45 -15.47 -14.52
C THR A 42 14.24 -14.20 -14.16
N PRO A 43 14.81 -13.48 -15.14
CA PRO A 43 15.51 -12.22 -14.87
C PRO A 43 14.59 -11.16 -14.26
N GLU A 44 13.30 -11.19 -14.63
CA GLU A 44 12.26 -10.29 -14.09
C GLU A 44 12.00 -10.55 -12.60
N PHE A 45 12.02 -11.82 -12.17
CA PHE A 45 11.88 -12.18 -10.77
C PHE A 45 13.05 -11.64 -9.94
N GLU A 46 14.29 -11.79 -10.42
CA GLU A 46 15.47 -11.30 -9.71
C GLU A 46 15.55 -9.77 -9.68
N SER A 47 15.19 -9.08 -10.78
CA SER A 47 15.16 -7.61 -10.78
C SER A 47 14.15 -7.08 -9.77
N LEU A 48 12.94 -7.65 -9.75
CA LEU A 48 11.88 -7.22 -8.85
C LEU A 48 12.24 -7.49 -7.38
N ARG A 49 12.95 -8.60 -7.12
CA ARG A 49 13.48 -8.93 -5.79
C ARG A 49 14.54 -7.94 -5.34
N GLN A 50 15.44 -7.53 -6.23
CA GLN A 50 16.46 -6.52 -5.94
C GLN A 50 15.84 -5.15 -5.68
N ASP A 51 14.89 -4.72 -6.51
CA ASP A 51 14.22 -3.43 -6.36
C ASP A 51 13.48 -3.33 -5.02
N LEU A 52 12.78 -4.39 -4.62
CA LEU A 52 12.12 -4.45 -3.31
C LEU A 52 13.11 -4.43 -2.15
N ALA A 53 14.25 -5.12 -2.27
CA ALA A 53 15.30 -5.09 -1.25
C ALA A 53 15.86 -3.67 -1.07
N GLU A 54 16.06 -2.93 -2.17
CA GLU A 54 16.52 -1.54 -2.13
C GLU A 54 15.48 -0.60 -1.48
N MET A 55 14.19 -0.80 -1.77
CA MET A 55 13.12 -0.03 -1.11
C MET A 55 13.06 -0.32 0.39
N ILE A 56 13.18 -1.58 0.80
CA ILE A 56 13.16 -1.94 2.23
C ILE A 56 14.35 -1.31 2.94
N ARG A 57 15.54 -1.32 2.35
CA ARG A 57 16.73 -0.65 2.91
C ARG A 57 16.45 0.82 3.23
N MET A 58 15.77 1.53 2.33
CA MET A 58 15.44 2.94 2.55
C MET A 58 14.48 3.13 3.73
N VAL A 59 13.49 2.25 3.87
CA VAL A 59 12.53 2.31 4.99
C VAL A 59 13.19 1.91 6.32
N GLU A 60 14.13 0.97 6.32
CA GLU A 60 14.86 0.57 7.52
C GLU A 60 15.72 1.71 8.08
N ALA A 61 16.30 2.56 7.22
CA ALA A 61 17.02 3.76 7.64
C ALA A 61 16.13 4.77 8.39
N VAL A 62 14.81 4.76 8.16
CA VAL A 62 13.86 5.60 8.90
C VAL A 62 13.62 5.04 10.31
N LYS A 63 13.66 3.71 10.47
CA LYS A 63 13.45 3.06 11.78
C LYS A 63 14.56 3.36 12.79
N THR A 64 15.75 3.72 12.32
CA THR A 64 16.87 4.09 13.21
C THR A 64 16.75 5.49 13.80
N ILE A 65 15.75 6.28 13.38
CA ILE A 65 15.54 7.63 13.89
C ILE A 65 14.77 7.57 15.20
N GLU A 66 15.31 8.19 16.24
CA GLU A 66 14.61 8.38 17.50
C GLU A 66 13.49 9.41 17.32
N LEU A 67 12.25 8.94 17.42
CA LEU A 67 11.07 9.81 17.43
C LEU A 67 10.83 10.33 18.85
N PRO A 68 10.38 11.58 19.01
CA PRO A 68 9.93 12.08 20.30
C PRO A 68 8.81 11.16 20.81
N LYS A 69 8.91 10.73 22.07
CA LYS A 69 7.90 9.88 22.69
C LYS A 69 6.65 10.72 22.96
N ASP A 70 5.64 10.61 22.11
CA ASP A 70 4.29 11.00 22.49
C ASP A 70 3.78 10.02 23.54
N GLU A 71 3.27 10.54 24.66
CA GLU A 71 2.80 9.75 25.81
C GLU A 71 1.45 9.03 25.55
N SER A 72 0.82 9.27 24.40
CA SER A 72 -0.43 8.63 23.98
C SER A 72 -0.18 7.51 22.97
N GLY A 73 -0.84 6.37 23.15
CA GLY A 73 -0.71 5.16 22.32
C GLY A 73 -0.92 5.34 20.81
N ILE A 74 -0.80 4.24 20.06
CA ILE A 74 -0.81 4.10 18.58
C ILE A 74 -0.90 5.45 17.84
N PRO A 75 0.23 5.97 17.30
CA PRO A 75 0.25 7.28 16.67
C PRO A 75 -0.79 7.36 15.55
N ASP A 76 -1.68 8.35 15.64
CA ASP A 76 -2.63 8.65 14.56
C ASP A 76 -1.84 9.21 13.37
N GLY A 77 -1.78 8.46 12.27
CA GLY A 77 -1.07 8.87 11.04
C GLY A 77 -1.78 9.96 10.23
N ARG A 78 -2.91 10.48 10.72
CA ARG A 78 -3.68 11.52 10.05
C ARG A 78 -3.10 12.90 10.37
N ILE A 79 -2.80 13.67 9.32
CA ILE A 79 -2.40 15.08 9.45
C ILE A 79 -3.68 15.91 9.59
N TRP A 80 -4.03 16.27 10.82
CA TRP A 80 -5.16 17.16 11.10
C TRP A 80 -4.71 18.62 11.05
N PRO A 81 -5.46 19.53 10.41
CA PRO A 81 -5.24 20.96 10.59
C PRO A 81 -5.42 21.32 12.07
N GLU A 82 -4.52 22.12 12.64
CA GLU A 82 -4.65 22.59 14.02
C GLU A 82 -6.03 23.24 14.22
N ALA A 83 -6.67 22.90 15.34
CA ALA A 83 -8.01 23.37 15.72
C ALA A 83 -9.18 22.98 14.80
N ARG A 84 -9.01 22.03 13.87
CA ARG A 84 -10.11 21.46 13.07
C ARG A 84 -10.40 20.04 13.51
N GLY A 85 -11.36 19.89 14.44
CA GLY A 85 -11.88 18.57 14.82
C GLY A 85 -12.52 17.85 13.62
N MET A 86 -12.65 16.52 13.73
CA MET A 86 -13.42 15.75 12.76
C MET A 86 -14.88 16.20 12.83
N GLN A 87 -15.43 16.66 11.70
CA GLN A 87 -16.87 16.88 11.58
C GLN A 87 -17.51 15.51 11.51
N PHE A 88 -17.99 15.02 12.66
CA PHE A 88 -18.92 13.90 12.66
C PHE A 88 -20.22 14.43 12.07
N GLU A 89 -20.66 13.86 10.95
CA GLU A 89 -22.01 14.13 10.49
C GLU A 89 -22.99 13.55 11.52
N GLU A 90 -23.55 14.42 12.37
CA GLU A 90 -24.70 14.12 13.22
C GLU A 90 -25.90 13.84 12.30
N GLY A 91 -25.97 12.61 11.79
CA GLY A 91 -26.96 12.25 10.78
C GLY A 91 -26.78 10.89 10.12
N ALA A 92 -25.78 10.08 10.51
CA ALA A 92 -25.62 8.72 9.99
C ALA A 92 -26.67 7.71 10.53
N SER A 93 -27.84 8.18 10.99
CA SER A 93 -29.05 7.36 10.87
C SER A 93 -29.63 7.56 9.45
N GLY A 94 -29.00 6.92 8.47
CA GLY A 94 -29.66 6.64 7.20
C GLY A 94 -29.87 7.81 6.23
N LYS A 95 -29.07 8.88 6.28
CA LYS A 95 -28.86 9.68 5.07
C LYS A 95 -27.74 9.03 4.26
N ALA A 96 -28.16 8.30 3.22
CA ALA A 96 -27.27 7.98 2.12
C ALA A 96 -26.52 9.27 1.76
N LEU A 97 -25.20 9.18 1.54
CA LEU A 97 -24.47 10.23 0.85
C LEU A 97 -25.36 10.73 -0.29
N ASP A 98 -25.49 12.06 -0.48
CA ASP A 98 -26.11 12.68 -1.64
C ASP A 98 -25.29 12.34 -2.90
N LEU A 99 -25.17 11.05 -3.18
CA LEU A 99 -24.78 10.47 -4.43
C LEU A 99 -25.90 10.86 -5.39
N PRO A 100 -25.57 11.36 -6.59
CA PRO A 100 -26.59 11.60 -7.60
C PRO A 100 -27.49 10.36 -7.72
N GLU A 101 -28.82 10.57 -7.73
CA GLU A 101 -29.84 9.50 -7.81
C GLU A 101 -29.55 8.48 -8.93
N GLU A 102 -28.76 8.89 -9.93
CA GLU A 102 -28.27 8.11 -11.06
C GLU A 102 -27.37 6.93 -10.68
N ALA A 103 -26.66 6.97 -9.54
CA ALA A 103 -25.71 5.93 -9.13
C ALA A 103 -26.29 4.95 -8.09
N LYS A 104 -27.53 4.47 -8.31
CA LYS A 104 -28.19 3.52 -7.40
C LYS A 104 -28.59 2.23 -8.11
N GLY A 105 -28.30 1.11 -7.45
CA GLY A 105 -28.77 -0.21 -7.86
C GLY A 105 -28.12 -0.70 -9.15
N ARG A 106 -28.94 -1.00 -10.16
CA ARG A 106 -28.49 -1.67 -11.40
C ARG A 106 -27.66 -0.77 -12.32
N SER A 107 -27.75 0.56 -12.21
CA SER A 107 -26.91 1.48 -12.99
C SER A 107 -25.42 1.35 -12.65
N LEU A 108 -25.09 0.82 -11.47
CA LEU A 108 -23.71 0.51 -11.09
C LEU A 108 -23.09 -0.61 -11.93
N LEU A 109 -23.93 -1.44 -12.56
CA LEU A 109 -23.48 -2.53 -13.43
C LEU A 109 -23.01 -2.04 -14.80
N ASP A 110 -23.31 -0.81 -15.19
CA ASP A 110 -22.91 -0.25 -16.49
C ASP A 110 -21.37 -0.08 -16.59
N SER A 111 -20.69 0.00 -15.45
CA SER A 111 -19.22 0.06 -15.38
C SER A 111 -18.55 -1.32 -15.30
N ALA A 112 -19.33 -2.40 -15.25
CA ALA A 112 -18.82 -3.74 -15.04
C ALA A 112 -18.50 -4.43 -16.38
N THR A 113 -17.33 -5.07 -16.47
CA THR A 113 -16.93 -5.82 -17.68
C THR A 113 -17.79 -7.05 -17.91
N ASN A 114 -18.18 -7.77 -16.85
CA ASN A 114 -18.96 -8.99 -16.93
C ASN A 114 -20.15 -8.93 -15.97
N THR A 115 -21.36 -9.09 -16.51
CA THR A 115 -22.61 -9.12 -15.73
C THR A 115 -23.51 -10.23 -16.24
N THR A 116 -24.29 -10.84 -15.35
CA THR A 116 -25.30 -11.86 -15.71
C THR A 116 -26.50 -11.71 -14.78
N ASP A 117 -27.71 -11.67 -15.34
CA ASP A 117 -28.98 -11.56 -14.60
C ASP A 117 -29.04 -10.43 -13.55
N GLY A 118 -28.33 -9.33 -13.78
CA GLY A 118 -28.29 -8.20 -12.85
C GLY A 118 -27.32 -8.39 -11.67
N TYR A 119 -26.34 -9.28 -11.81
CA TYR A 119 -25.26 -9.50 -10.85
C TYR A 119 -23.88 -9.41 -11.52
N TYR A 120 -22.86 -9.09 -10.73
CA TYR A 120 -21.47 -9.20 -11.17
C TYR A 120 -21.10 -10.66 -11.36
N LEU A 121 -20.54 -10.98 -12.52
CA LEU A 121 -20.03 -12.31 -12.79
C LEU A 121 -18.53 -12.34 -12.47
N VAL A 122 -18.13 -13.18 -11.51
CA VAL A 122 -16.73 -13.44 -11.18
C VAL A 122 -16.46 -14.91 -11.43
N GLU A 123 -15.45 -15.20 -12.25
CA GLU A 123 -14.99 -16.56 -12.47
C GLU A 123 -14.38 -17.09 -11.16
N THR A 124 -14.96 -18.17 -10.63
CA THR A 124 -14.41 -18.82 -9.44
C THR A 124 -13.63 -20.06 -9.88
N GLU A 125 -12.32 -20.02 -9.67
CA GLU A 125 -11.42 -21.18 -9.79
C GLU A 125 -11.72 -22.17 -8.66
N ARG A 126 -12.83 -22.91 -8.78
CA ARG A 126 -13.19 -23.95 -7.81
C ARG A 126 -12.40 -25.20 -8.16
N LYS A 127 -11.17 -25.27 -7.63
CA LYS A 127 -10.29 -26.44 -7.76
C LYS A 127 -10.97 -27.66 -7.14
N ARG A 128 -11.59 -28.50 -7.97
CA ARG A 128 -12.21 -29.77 -7.58
C ARG A 128 -11.08 -30.70 -7.14
N ARG A 129 -11.12 -31.14 -5.87
CA ARG A 129 -10.22 -32.16 -5.32
C ARG A 129 -10.40 -33.49 -6.05
#